data_AF-A0A9P9EMM5-F1
#
_entry.id   AF-A0A9P9EMM5-F1
#
_cell.length_a   1.000
_cell.length_b   1.000
_cell.length_c   1.000
_cell.angle_alpha   90.00
_cell.angle_beta   90.00
_cell.angle_gamma   90.00
#
_symmetry.space_group_name_H-M   'P 1'
#
loop_
_entity.id
_entity.type
_entity.pdbx_description
1 polymer ?
#
loop_
_entity_poly.entity_id
_entity_poly.type
_entity_poly.pdbx_seq_one_letter_code
_entity_poly.pdbx_strand_id
1 'polypeptide(L)'
;MRLFNLAALATTVVAQTDLASLIASQEDLSTLASLLALVPDIAETLASASNITIFAPTNDAFDSVPRDIPEGEAIEYANDTIAIGALLSNHVWKGYYPAEAVTNVPQFFQSLLDSSFVNYRQPFGNFTGGQYNGIVKNGEDVVVISGELELSTVTEADIKLGDTVIIHKIDNPLRFGAPLQLFTRRDGLLNFNAALTAADLPYNFGNIGYDTADKLNISDFTVFVPNDPAFEAIGSVLEGADLDTLREVLTYHIVDDVVFSTDLANVSLPSLQGGKLTFTVAEDGSAWVNGAKILFPNVLLFNGVAHVIDGVLNPGDAPFDRADLEPAADPTDRLAFPDASTVSELPFSSVSYDTDSVSYTTPELLRTLVAVDVSATAEVTTTEETSAPTGEVTTVPTAGSSKVVASGAAVMALLVSILMI
;
A
#
# COMPACT_ATOMS: atom_id res chain seq x y z
N MET A 1 3.63 -20.94 -73.27
CA MET A 1 2.88 -21.62 -72.19
C MET A 1 3.82 -21.78 -71.00
N ARG A 2 3.85 -20.78 -70.10
CA ARG A 2 4.57 -20.86 -68.82
C ARG A 2 3.49 -20.78 -67.74
N LEU A 3 3.25 -21.88 -67.04
CA LEU A 3 2.33 -21.94 -65.91
C LEU A 3 3.02 -21.29 -64.70
N PHE A 4 2.35 -20.33 -64.08
CA PHE A 4 2.66 -19.84 -62.74
C PHE A 4 2.08 -20.83 -61.73
N ASN A 5 2.94 -21.36 -60.84
CA ASN A 5 2.49 -21.99 -59.59
C ASN A 5 2.26 -20.88 -58.56
N LEU A 6 1.01 -20.72 -58.14
CA LEU A 6 0.63 -19.90 -56.99
C LEU A 6 0.39 -20.84 -55.81
N ALA A 7 1.34 -20.92 -54.88
CA ALA A 7 1.13 -21.57 -53.59
C ALA A 7 0.43 -20.57 -52.67
N ALA A 8 -0.83 -20.85 -52.31
CA ALA A 8 -1.56 -20.10 -51.30
C ALA A 8 -1.08 -20.55 -49.91
N LEU A 9 -0.39 -19.67 -49.18
CA LEU A 9 -0.18 -19.79 -47.74
C LEU A 9 -1.49 -19.45 -47.04
N ALA A 10 -2.19 -20.45 -46.54
CA ALA A 10 -3.29 -20.25 -45.61
C ALA A 10 -2.70 -19.94 -44.24
N THR A 11 -2.57 -18.66 -43.90
CA THR A 11 -2.35 -18.24 -42.51
C THR A 11 -3.67 -18.40 -41.77
N THR A 12 -3.75 -19.37 -40.87
CA THR A 12 -4.81 -19.42 -39.86
C THR A 12 -4.62 -18.23 -38.94
N VAL A 13 -5.44 -17.19 -39.13
CA VAL A 13 -5.63 -16.15 -38.12
C VAL A 13 -6.35 -16.84 -36.97
N VAL A 14 -5.64 -17.11 -35.88
CA VAL A 14 -6.31 -17.39 -34.60
C VAL A 14 -7.07 -16.11 -34.28
N ALA A 15 -8.40 -16.18 -34.19
CA ALA A 15 -9.17 -15.09 -33.64
C ALA A 15 -8.74 -14.95 -32.18
N GLN A 16 -7.91 -13.96 -31.89
CA GLN A 16 -7.61 -13.58 -30.53
C GLN A 16 -8.94 -13.07 -29.96
N THR A 17 -9.54 -13.81 -29.03
CA THR A 17 -10.66 -13.30 -28.23
C THR A 17 -10.16 -12.01 -27.58
N ASP A 18 -10.88 -10.91 -27.74
CA ASP A 18 -10.57 -9.69 -27.00
C ASP A 18 -11.12 -9.80 -25.56
N LEU A 19 -10.51 -9.04 -24.64
CA LEU A 19 -10.84 -9.11 -23.22
C LEU A 19 -12.33 -8.82 -22.96
N ALA A 20 -12.89 -7.83 -23.65
CA ALA A 20 -14.29 -7.45 -23.49
C ALA A 20 -15.23 -8.59 -23.88
N SER A 21 -14.95 -9.29 -24.98
CA SER A 21 -15.72 -10.47 -25.42
C SER A 21 -15.57 -11.63 -24.44
N LEU A 22 -14.38 -11.85 -23.87
CA LEU A 22 -14.18 -12.86 -22.84
C LEU A 22 -15.03 -12.56 -21.59
N ILE A 23 -14.95 -11.34 -21.04
CA ILE A 23 -15.72 -10.92 -19.87
C ILE A 23 -17.22 -11.02 -20.15
N ALA A 24 -17.68 -10.50 -21.29
CA ALA A 24 -19.10 -10.52 -21.67
C ALA A 24 -19.66 -11.93 -21.90
N SER A 25 -18.81 -12.93 -22.15
CA SER A 25 -19.23 -14.33 -22.30
C SER A 25 -19.46 -15.06 -20.98
N GLN A 26 -19.02 -14.49 -19.86
CA GLN A 26 -19.15 -15.06 -18.52
C GLN A 26 -20.43 -14.52 -17.87
N GLU A 27 -21.42 -15.39 -17.62
CA GLU A 27 -22.71 -14.98 -17.06
C GLU A 27 -22.56 -14.31 -15.68
N ASP A 28 -21.59 -14.75 -14.90
CA ASP A 28 -21.27 -14.26 -13.56
C ASP A 28 -20.44 -12.97 -13.55
N LEU A 29 -20.04 -12.43 -14.72
CA LEU A 29 -19.30 -11.15 -14.84
C LEU A 29 -20.09 -10.06 -15.59
N SER A 30 -21.42 -10.21 -15.72
CA SER A 30 -22.26 -9.26 -16.48
C SER A 30 -22.26 -7.82 -15.92
N THR A 31 -22.15 -7.65 -14.60
CA THR A 31 -22.01 -6.32 -13.98
C THR A 31 -20.67 -5.68 -14.35
N LEU A 32 -19.57 -6.45 -14.29
CA LEU A 32 -18.25 -5.99 -14.73
C LEU A 32 -18.25 -5.59 -16.20
N ALA A 33 -18.85 -6.41 -17.08
CA ALA A 33 -18.98 -6.11 -18.50
C ALA A 33 -19.72 -4.79 -18.74
N SER A 34 -20.79 -4.54 -17.97
CA SER A 34 -21.59 -3.32 -18.06
C SER A 34 -20.80 -2.08 -17.63
N LEU A 35 -20.04 -2.17 -16.53
CA LEU A 35 -19.18 -1.08 -16.07
C LEU A 35 -18.05 -0.77 -17.07
N LEU A 36 -17.42 -1.81 -17.64
CA LEU A 36 -16.36 -1.63 -18.64
C LEU A 36 -16.88 -0.91 -19.90
N ALA A 37 -18.13 -1.18 -20.31
CA ALA A 37 -18.75 -0.50 -21.44
C ALA A 37 -19.00 1.00 -21.22
N LEU A 38 -19.05 1.45 -19.96
CA LEU A 38 -19.20 2.87 -19.61
C LEU A 38 -17.88 3.65 -19.68
N VAL A 39 -16.73 2.95 -19.70
CA VAL A 39 -15.40 3.56 -19.69
C VAL A 39 -14.54 3.02 -20.85
N PRO A 40 -14.83 3.43 -22.10
CA PRO A 40 -14.18 2.87 -23.30
C PRO A 40 -12.66 3.05 -23.31
N ASP A 41 -12.14 4.15 -22.75
CA ASP A 41 -10.70 4.41 -22.68
C ASP A 41 -9.96 3.33 -21.86
N ILE A 42 -10.59 2.80 -20.81
CA ILE A 42 -10.05 1.68 -20.04
C ILE A 42 -10.13 0.40 -20.88
N ALA A 43 -11.25 0.14 -21.56
CA ALA A 43 -11.37 -1.02 -22.42
C ALA A 43 -10.28 -1.06 -23.51
N GLU A 44 -9.97 0.08 -24.13
CA GLU A 44 -8.88 0.22 -25.09
C GLU A 44 -7.50 0.03 -24.45
N THR A 45 -7.29 0.61 -23.27
CA THR A 45 -6.06 0.43 -22.48
C THR A 45 -5.83 -1.05 -22.19
N LEU A 46 -6.86 -1.77 -21.74
CA LEU A 46 -6.76 -3.20 -21.42
C LEU A 46 -6.61 -4.08 -22.65
N ALA A 47 -7.22 -3.71 -23.78
CA ALA A 47 -7.06 -4.43 -25.04
C ALA A 47 -5.61 -4.39 -25.57
N SER A 48 -4.87 -3.32 -25.25
CA SER A 48 -3.45 -3.17 -25.60
C SER A 48 -2.49 -3.56 -24.47
N ALA A 49 -3.00 -3.83 -23.27
CA ALA A 49 -2.19 -4.19 -22.12
C ALA A 49 -1.57 -5.58 -22.28
N SER A 50 -0.37 -5.73 -21.75
CA SER A 50 0.32 -7.01 -21.63
C SER A 50 1.03 -7.06 -20.28
N ASN A 51 1.26 -8.27 -19.78
CA ASN A 51 1.83 -8.52 -18.47
C ASN A 51 0.99 -7.88 -17.36
N ILE A 52 -0.30 -8.23 -17.32
CA ILE A 52 -1.26 -7.76 -16.32
C ILE A 52 -2.03 -8.92 -15.71
N THR A 53 -2.54 -8.68 -14.50
CA THR A 53 -3.43 -9.57 -13.77
C THR A 53 -4.72 -8.83 -13.48
N ILE A 54 -5.87 -9.41 -13.81
CA ILE A 54 -7.18 -8.80 -13.60
C ILE A 54 -7.90 -9.57 -12.51
N PHE A 55 -8.30 -8.89 -11.45
CA PHE A 55 -9.17 -9.44 -10.43
C PHE A 55 -10.60 -9.04 -10.78
N ALA A 56 -11.38 -9.97 -11.32
CA ALA A 56 -12.71 -9.72 -11.85
C ALA A 56 -13.79 -10.03 -10.79
N PRO A 57 -14.45 -9.02 -10.19
CA PRO A 57 -15.50 -9.29 -9.22
C PRO A 57 -16.69 -9.95 -9.91
N THR A 58 -17.23 -10.98 -9.28
CA THR A 58 -18.48 -11.62 -9.74
C THR A 58 -19.68 -10.70 -9.52
N ASN A 59 -20.82 -11.01 -10.15
CA ASN A 59 -22.07 -10.27 -9.92
C ASN A 59 -22.43 -10.26 -8.42
N ASP A 60 -22.31 -11.41 -7.74
CA ASP A 60 -22.56 -11.54 -6.29
C ASP A 60 -21.60 -10.66 -5.48
N ALA A 61 -20.36 -10.50 -5.94
CA ALA A 61 -19.38 -9.60 -5.32
C ALA A 61 -19.82 -8.14 -5.45
N PHE A 62 -20.32 -7.70 -6.61
CA PHE A 62 -20.84 -6.34 -6.75
C PHE A 62 -22.09 -6.10 -5.88
N ASP A 63 -22.96 -7.11 -5.78
CA ASP A 63 -24.18 -7.03 -4.99
C ASP A 63 -23.91 -6.95 -3.46
N SER A 64 -22.73 -7.39 -3.00
CA SER A 64 -22.34 -7.34 -1.59
C SER A 64 -21.81 -5.97 -1.13
N VAL A 65 -21.52 -5.06 -2.06
CA VAL A 65 -20.89 -3.78 -1.75
C VAL A 65 -21.86 -2.84 -1.02
N PRO A 66 -21.48 -2.28 0.16
CA PRO A 66 -22.25 -1.21 0.79
C PRO A 66 -22.46 -0.04 -0.17
N ARG A 67 -23.66 0.54 -0.18
CA ARG A 67 -24.05 1.59 -1.14
C ARG A 67 -23.60 3.00 -0.73
N ASP A 68 -23.17 3.16 0.53
CA ASP A 68 -22.80 4.41 1.17
C ASP A 68 -21.28 4.65 1.21
N ILE A 69 -20.52 3.85 0.45
CA ILE A 69 -19.07 4.01 0.25
C ILE A 69 -18.77 4.27 -1.23
N PRO A 70 -17.58 4.81 -1.56
CA PRO A 70 -17.27 5.26 -2.92
C PRO A 70 -17.45 4.19 -4.01
N GLU A 71 -17.09 2.94 -3.73
CA GLU A 71 -17.27 1.82 -4.67
C GLU A 71 -18.77 1.59 -4.95
N GLY A 72 -19.58 1.53 -3.91
CA GLY A 72 -21.02 1.31 -4.02
C GLY A 72 -21.73 2.43 -4.76
N GLU A 73 -21.35 3.68 -4.50
CA GLU A 73 -21.86 4.83 -5.26
C GLU A 73 -21.48 4.75 -6.74
N ALA A 74 -20.22 4.39 -7.05
CA ALA A 74 -19.75 4.22 -8.43
C ALA A 74 -20.52 3.11 -9.16
N ILE A 75 -20.81 2.00 -8.49
CA ILE A 75 -21.56 0.86 -9.04
C ILE A 75 -23.04 1.20 -9.22
N GLU A 76 -23.70 1.72 -8.18
CA GLU A 76 -25.15 1.95 -8.17
C GLU A 76 -25.55 3.09 -9.12
N TYR A 77 -24.82 4.20 -9.09
CA TYR A 77 -25.19 5.38 -9.90
C TYR A 77 -24.71 5.27 -11.35
N ALA A 78 -23.59 4.58 -11.58
CA ALA A 78 -23.04 4.28 -12.89
C ALA A 78 -22.95 5.50 -13.84
N ASN A 79 -22.77 6.71 -13.28
CA ASN A 79 -22.80 7.98 -14.00
C ASN A 79 -21.53 8.83 -13.83
N ASP A 80 -20.65 8.45 -12.91
CA ASP A 80 -19.33 9.04 -12.73
C ASP A 80 -18.29 8.11 -13.36
N THR A 81 -17.93 8.39 -14.62
CA THR A 81 -16.95 7.58 -15.35
C THR A 81 -15.55 7.66 -14.76
N ILE A 82 -15.25 8.68 -13.94
CA ILE A 82 -13.98 8.76 -13.21
C ILE A 82 -14.00 7.77 -12.06
N ALA A 83 -15.06 7.75 -11.26
CA ALA A 83 -15.21 6.80 -10.15
C ALA A 83 -15.26 5.34 -10.64
N ILE A 84 -16.02 5.06 -11.70
CA ILE A 84 -16.05 3.73 -12.33
C ILE A 84 -14.67 3.39 -12.89
N GLY A 85 -14.02 4.35 -13.54
CA GLY A 85 -12.69 4.14 -14.09
C GLY A 85 -11.64 3.85 -13.01
N ALA A 86 -11.73 4.53 -11.88
CA ALA A 86 -10.90 4.28 -10.71
C ALA A 86 -11.12 2.87 -10.15
N LEU A 87 -12.39 2.48 -10.01
CA LEU A 87 -12.80 1.16 -9.54
C LEU A 87 -12.20 0.09 -10.44
N LEU A 88 -12.44 0.17 -11.75
CA LEU A 88 -11.93 -0.81 -12.72
C LEU A 88 -10.40 -0.84 -12.74
N SER A 89 -9.73 0.31 -12.65
CA SER A 89 -8.26 0.40 -12.68
C SER A 89 -7.62 -0.21 -11.42
N ASN A 90 -8.28 -0.16 -10.27
CA ASN A 90 -7.80 -0.81 -9.04
C ASN A 90 -7.74 -2.34 -9.18
N HIS A 91 -8.64 -2.90 -9.99
CA HIS A 91 -8.77 -4.33 -10.24
C HIS A 91 -7.77 -4.87 -11.28
N VAL A 92 -6.98 -4.01 -11.91
CA VAL A 92 -6.01 -4.41 -12.92
C VAL A 92 -4.61 -4.14 -12.40
N TRP A 93 -3.87 -5.20 -12.13
CA TRP A 93 -2.54 -5.15 -11.56
C TRP A 93 -1.46 -5.23 -12.63
N LYS A 94 -0.38 -4.48 -12.38
CA LYS A 94 0.84 -4.52 -13.19
C LYS A 94 1.60 -5.78 -12.85
N GLY A 95 1.82 -6.65 -13.84
CA GLY A 95 2.50 -7.94 -13.70
C GLY A 95 1.58 -9.14 -13.87
N TYR A 96 2.20 -10.30 -14.12
CA TYR A 96 1.53 -11.58 -14.33
C TYR A 96 1.67 -12.47 -13.08
N TYR A 97 0.57 -12.67 -12.35
CA TYR A 97 0.56 -13.36 -11.06
C TYR A 97 -0.39 -14.57 -11.10
N PRO A 98 0.09 -15.76 -11.49
CA PRO A 98 -0.71 -16.97 -11.42
C PRO A 98 -0.89 -17.42 -9.97
N ALA A 99 -1.98 -18.13 -9.67
CA ALA A 99 -2.30 -18.56 -8.32
C ALA A 99 -1.19 -19.42 -7.69
N GLU A 100 -0.47 -20.20 -8.50
CA GLU A 100 0.67 -21.00 -8.04
C GLU A 100 1.85 -20.17 -7.51
N ALA A 101 2.01 -18.92 -7.98
CA ALA A 101 3.08 -18.03 -7.54
C ALA A 101 2.77 -17.36 -6.19
N VAL A 102 1.51 -17.41 -5.74
CA VAL A 102 1.09 -16.80 -4.47
C VAL A 102 1.60 -17.64 -3.31
N THR A 103 2.19 -16.96 -2.32
CA THR A 103 2.78 -17.59 -1.13
C THR A 103 1.98 -17.27 0.13
N ASN A 104 2.33 -17.92 1.24
CA ASN A 104 1.77 -17.61 2.56
C ASN A 104 2.36 -16.31 3.16
N VAL A 105 3.34 -15.70 2.48
CA VAL A 105 3.86 -14.38 2.79
C VAL A 105 3.15 -13.37 1.88
N PRO A 106 2.59 -12.28 2.43
CA PRO A 106 1.91 -11.27 1.62
C PRO A 106 2.84 -10.63 0.61
N GLN A 107 2.35 -10.43 -0.60
CA GLN A 107 3.06 -9.74 -1.67
C GLN A 107 2.23 -8.55 -2.12
N PHE A 108 2.86 -7.39 -2.30
CA PHE A 108 2.17 -6.16 -2.64
C PHE A 108 2.55 -5.66 -4.03
N PHE A 109 1.55 -5.34 -4.84
CA PHE A 109 1.73 -4.95 -6.23
C PHE A 109 0.87 -3.74 -6.57
N GLN A 110 1.34 -2.95 -7.54
CA GLN A 110 0.63 -1.77 -8.00
C GLN A 110 -0.43 -2.13 -9.04
N SER A 111 -1.59 -1.51 -8.90
CA SER A 111 -2.65 -1.49 -9.90
C SER A 111 -2.43 -0.42 -10.97
N LEU A 112 -3.34 -0.35 -11.94
CA LEU A 112 -3.40 0.73 -12.92
C LEU A 112 -4.10 1.98 -12.36
N LEU A 113 -4.63 1.95 -11.14
CA LEU A 113 -5.23 3.11 -10.49
C LEU A 113 -4.14 4.11 -10.13
N ASP A 114 -4.00 5.16 -10.94
CA ASP A 114 -3.06 6.26 -10.72
C ASP A 114 -3.77 7.58 -10.39
N SER A 115 -2.97 8.63 -10.20
CA SER A 115 -3.47 9.97 -9.84
C SER A 115 -4.38 10.62 -10.89
N SER A 116 -4.47 10.09 -12.11
CA SER A 116 -5.38 10.63 -13.14
C SER A 116 -6.86 10.44 -12.80
N PHE A 117 -7.15 9.50 -11.90
CA PHE A 117 -8.51 9.23 -11.43
C PHE A 117 -8.91 10.07 -10.21
N VAL A 118 -8.01 10.88 -9.64
CA VAL A 118 -8.33 11.75 -8.50
C VAL A 118 -9.15 12.96 -8.96
N ASN A 119 -10.29 13.20 -8.33
CA ASN A 119 -11.06 14.42 -8.52
C ASN A 119 -11.22 15.20 -7.21
N TYR A 120 -11.75 16.42 -7.27
CA TYR A 120 -11.91 17.29 -6.09
C TYR A 120 -12.91 16.76 -5.04
N ARG A 121 -13.71 15.75 -5.39
CA ARG A 121 -14.74 15.14 -4.54
C ARG A 121 -14.33 13.81 -3.95
N GLN A 122 -13.49 13.03 -4.62
CA GLN A 122 -13.10 11.69 -4.22
C GLN A 122 -11.65 11.39 -4.62
N PRO A 123 -10.77 11.16 -3.62
CA PRO A 123 -9.43 10.64 -3.82
C PRO A 123 -9.50 9.10 -3.87
N PHE A 124 -9.22 8.48 -5.03
CA PHE A 124 -9.28 7.01 -5.19
C PHE A 124 -7.94 6.27 -5.02
N GLY A 125 -6.82 6.86 -5.45
CA GLY A 125 -5.46 6.51 -5.04
C GLY A 125 -4.46 7.64 -5.37
N ASN A 126 -3.37 7.79 -4.61
CA ASN A 126 -2.32 8.79 -4.90
C ASN A 126 -0.91 8.25 -4.62
N PHE A 127 -0.67 6.96 -4.85
CA PHE A 127 0.67 6.40 -4.90
C PHE A 127 1.36 6.74 -6.23
N THR A 128 2.66 7.01 -6.17
CA THR A 128 3.49 7.11 -7.37
C THR A 128 3.54 5.77 -8.08
N GLY A 129 3.07 5.72 -9.32
CA GLY A 129 3.03 4.48 -10.10
C GLY A 129 1.79 3.62 -9.86
N GLY A 130 0.88 4.01 -8.98
CA GLY A 130 -0.44 3.40 -8.83
C GLY A 130 -0.69 2.73 -7.49
N GLN A 131 -1.97 2.55 -7.15
CA GLN A 131 -2.43 2.04 -5.85
C GLN A 131 -1.90 0.63 -5.59
N TYR A 132 -1.34 0.42 -4.40
CA TYR A 132 -0.93 -0.90 -3.94
C TYR A 132 -2.13 -1.72 -3.46
N ASN A 133 -2.09 -3.02 -3.76
CA ASN A 133 -2.94 -4.06 -3.17
C ASN A 133 -2.07 -5.28 -2.86
N GLY A 134 -2.50 -6.10 -1.90
CA GLY A 134 -1.77 -7.28 -1.43
C GLY A 134 -2.38 -8.58 -1.94
N ILE A 135 -1.59 -9.64 -2.08
CA ILE A 135 -2.06 -11.00 -2.35
C ILE A 135 -1.33 -11.99 -1.45
N VAL A 136 -2.05 -12.97 -0.91
CA VAL A 136 -1.51 -13.96 0.02
C VAL A 136 -2.34 -15.24 -0.04
N LYS A 137 -1.74 -16.37 0.36
CA LYS A 137 -2.49 -17.60 0.63
C LYS A 137 -3.11 -17.59 2.01
N ASN A 138 -4.36 -18.00 2.09
CA ASN A 138 -5.07 -18.33 3.31
C ASN A 138 -5.50 -19.80 3.27
N GLY A 139 -4.70 -20.68 3.85
CA GLY A 139 -4.88 -22.12 3.67
C GLY A 139 -4.60 -22.51 2.22
N GLU A 140 -5.61 -23.06 1.53
CA GLU A 140 -5.52 -23.40 0.10
C GLU A 140 -6.00 -22.25 -0.81
N ASP A 141 -6.69 -21.26 -0.24
CA ASP A 141 -7.29 -20.16 -0.99
C ASP A 141 -6.28 -19.06 -1.28
N VAL A 142 -6.42 -18.41 -2.44
CA VAL A 142 -5.73 -17.16 -2.76
C VAL A 142 -6.64 -16.00 -2.36
N VAL A 143 -6.10 -15.07 -1.59
CA VAL A 143 -6.83 -13.92 -1.05
C VAL A 143 -6.11 -12.63 -1.43
N VAL A 144 -6.89 -11.68 -1.92
CA VAL A 144 -6.47 -10.31 -2.20
C VAL A 144 -6.77 -9.42 -0.99
N ILE A 145 -5.84 -8.54 -0.64
CA ILE A 145 -5.92 -7.56 0.43
C ILE A 145 -6.02 -6.18 -0.22
N SER A 146 -7.01 -5.38 0.13
CA SER A 146 -7.21 -4.04 -0.43
C SER A 146 -7.65 -3.04 0.64
N GLY A 147 -7.35 -1.75 0.40
CA GLY A 147 -7.72 -0.64 1.28
C GLY A 147 -7.44 -0.89 2.78
N GLU A 148 -8.45 -0.65 3.60
CA GLU A 148 -8.41 -0.84 5.06
C GLU A 148 -8.45 -2.33 5.46
N LEU A 149 -7.57 -3.15 4.88
CA LEU A 149 -7.40 -4.59 5.16
C LEU A 149 -8.61 -5.46 4.76
N GLU A 150 -9.39 -5.02 3.77
CA GLU A 150 -10.48 -5.82 3.20
C GLU A 150 -9.92 -7.04 2.44
N LEU A 151 -10.52 -8.20 2.68
CA LEU A 151 -10.15 -9.45 2.01
C LEU A 151 -11.13 -9.80 0.89
N SER A 152 -10.58 -10.24 -0.23
CA SER A 152 -11.35 -10.76 -1.36
C SER A 152 -10.77 -12.09 -1.82
N THR A 153 -11.55 -13.16 -1.71
CA THR A 153 -11.11 -14.52 -2.06
C THR A 153 -11.21 -14.73 -3.56
N VAL A 154 -10.18 -15.33 -4.15
CA VAL A 154 -10.22 -15.80 -5.53
C VAL A 154 -11.12 -17.04 -5.61
N THR A 155 -12.23 -16.92 -6.33
CA THR A 155 -13.24 -17.98 -6.50
C THR A 155 -13.00 -18.85 -7.73
N GLU A 156 -12.34 -18.29 -8.75
CA GLU A 156 -11.89 -19.00 -9.94
C GLU A 156 -10.57 -18.39 -10.40
N ALA A 157 -9.49 -19.17 -10.40
CA ALA A 157 -8.15 -18.69 -10.71
C ALA A 157 -7.72 -18.99 -12.15
N ASP A 158 -6.71 -18.25 -12.59
CA ASP A 158 -5.89 -18.58 -13.76
C ASP A 158 -6.63 -18.65 -15.11
N ILE A 159 -7.67 -17.83 -15.31
CA ILE A 159 -8.35 -17.69 -16.60
C ILE A 159 -7.42 -16.90 -17.54
N LYS A 160 -6.87 -17.57 -18.56
CA LYS A 160 -5.86 -16.98 -19.45
C LYS A 160 -6.48 -16.27 -20.65
N LEU A 161 -5.96 -15.09 -20.96
CA LEU A 161 -6.22 -14.37 -22.20
C LEU A 161 -4.88 -14.15 -22.94
N GLY A 162 -4.57 -15.07 -23.86
CA GLY A 162 -3.22 -15.16 -24.42
C GLY A 162 -2.18 -15.55 -23.37
N ASP A 163 -0.92 -15.17 -23.60
CA ASP A 163 0.20 -15.57 -22.72
C ASP A 163 0.55 -14.53 -21.66
N THR A 164 -0.02 -13.32 -21.75
CA THR A 164 0.43 -12.16 -20.97
C THR A 164 -0.64 -11.55 -20.07
N VAL A 165 -1.87 -12.06 -20.14
CA VAL A 165 -3.00 -11.59 -19.32
C VAL A 165 -3.59 -12.79 -18.59
N ILE A 166 -3.78 -12.64 -17.29
CA ILE A 166 -4.44 -13.62 -16.44
C ILE A 166 -5.56 -12.96 -15.65
N ILE A 167 -6.66 -13.68 -15.49
CA ILE A 167 -7.86 -13.20 -14.81
C ILE A 167 -8.18 -14.15 -13.66
N HIS A 168 -8.41 -13.58 -12.48
CA HIS A 168 -8.90 -14.28 -11.29
C HIS A 168 -10.28 -13.72 -10.95
N LYS A 169 -11.31 -14.55 -10.85
CA LYS A 169 -12.60 -14.12 -10.33
C LYS A 169 -12.53 -13.98 -8.82
N ILE A 170 -13.16 -12.94 -8.27
CA ILE A 170 -13.10 -12.64 -6.84
C ILE A 170 -14.50 -12.44 -6.23
N ASP A 171 -14.62 -12.68 -4.92
CA ASP A 171 -15.88 -12.62 -4.16
C ASP A 171 -16.23 -11.24 -3.59
N ASN A 172 -15.30 -10.28 -3.60
CA ASN A 172 -15.54 -8.89 -3.21
C ASN A 172 -14.76 -7.91 -4.11
N PRO A 173 -15.34 -6.77 -4.54
CA PRO A 173 -14.57 -5.74 -5.24
C PRO A 173 -13.45 -5.18 -4.35
N LEU A 174 -12.31 -4.87 -4.97
CA LEU A 174 -11.16 -4.28 -4.30
C LEU A 174 -11.48 -2.86 -3.81
N ARG A 175 -11.24 -2.63 -2.52
CA ARG A 175 -11.51 -1.35 -1.85
C ARG A 175 -10.44 -0.32 -2.14
N PHE A 176 -10.86 0.94 -2.18
CA PHE A 176 -9.97 2.09 -2.07
C PHE A 176 -9.46 2.23 -0.63
N GLY A 177 -8.23 2.70 -0.48
CA GLY A 177 -7.71 3.04 0.83
C GLY A 177 -8.35 4.32 1.39
N ALA A 178 -8.52 4.38 2.70
CA ALA A 178 -8.99 5.59 3.37
C ALA A 178 -7.84 6.60 3.60
N PRO A 179 -8.14 7.90 3.70
CA PRO A 179 -7.22 8.87 4.30
C PRO A 179 -6.84 8.48 5.73
N LEU A 180 -5.65 8.85 6.20
CA LEU A 180 -5.12 8.43 7.51
C LEU A 180 -6.06 8.74 8.69
N GLN A 181 -6.65 9.95 8.71
CA GLN A 181 -7.59 10.33 9.77
C GLN A 181 -8.93 9.59 9.69
N LEU A 182 -9.40 9.24 8.49
CA LEU A 182 -10.60 8.42 8.36
C LEU A 182 -10.33 6.97 8.81
N PHE A 183 -9.17 6.41 8.43
CA PHE A 183 -8.74 5.09 8.89
C PHE A 183 -8.67 5.01 10.42
N THR A 184 -7.92 5.91 11.05
CA THR A 184 -7.78 5.94 12.53
C THR A 184 -9.12 6.13 13.24
N ARG A 185 -10.06 6.86 12.64
CA ARG A 185 -11.43 6.98 13.17
C ARG A 185 -12.19 5.66 13.14
N ARG A 186 -12.13 4.93 12.03
CA ARG A 186 -12.86 3.68 11.77
C ARG A 186 -12.30 2.49 12.54
N ASP A 187 -10.99 2.46 12.71
CA ASP A 187 -10.26 1.44 13.48
C ASP A 187 -10.27 1.70 14.99
N GLY A 188 -10.80 2.86 15.42
CA GLY A 188 -10.90 3.22 16.83
C GLY A 188 -9.57 3.66 17.47
N LEU A 189 -8.62 4.14 16.66
CA LEU A 189 -7.34 4.72 17.08
C LEU A 189 -7.52 6.22 17.37
N LEU A 190 -8.43 6.52 18.30
CA LEU A 190 -8.97 7.86 18.51
C LEU A 190 -7.95 8.84 19.09
N ASN A 191 -7.02 8.37 19.93
CA ASN A 191 -6.01 9.21 20.56
C ASN A 191 -4.99 9.71 19.52
N PHE A 192 -4.54 8.84 18.62
CA PHE A 192 -3.68 9.25 17.50
C PHE A 192 -4.42 10.18 16.52
N ASN A 193 -5.69 9.91 16.24
CA ASN A 193 -6.51 10.78 15.41
C ASN A 193 -6.65 12.19 16.01
N ALA A 194 -6.94 12.28 17.30
CA ALA A 194 -7.05 13.54 18.02
C ALA A 194 -5.69 14.26 18.09
N ALA A 195 -4.59 13.53 18.26
CA ALA A 195 -3.23 14.08 18.21
C ALA A 195 -2.92 14.69 16.84
N LEU A 196 -3.24 14.01 15.72
CA LEU A 196 -3.08 14.55 14.36
C LEU A 196 -3.89 15.84 14.16
N THR A 197 -5.13 15.85 14.69
CA THR A 197 -6.02 17.01 14.62
C THR A 197 -5.46 18.19 15.42
N ALA A 198 -5.00 17.95 16.64
CA ALA A 198 -4.43 18.97 17.53
C ALA A 198 -3.08 19.51 17.02
N ALA A 199 -2.24 18.63 16.45
CA ALA A 199 -0.92 18.99 15.95
C ALA A 199 -0.95 19.92 14.74
N ASP A 200 -2.03 19.86 13.95
CA ASP A 200 -2.20 20.62 12.71
C ASP A 200 -0.92 20.62 11.85
N LEU A 201 -0.48 19.42 11.50
CA LEU A 201 0.75 19.22 10.72
C LEU A 201 0.65 19.95 9.37
N PRO A 202 1.77 20.44 8.81
CA PRO A 202 1.80 21.08 7.49
C PRO A 202 1.64 20.09 6.34
N TYR A 203 1.30 18.83 6.63
CA TYR A 203 1.15 17.74 5.67
C TYR A 203 -0.32 17.31 5.58
N ASN A 204 -0.74 16.93 4.37
CA ASN A 204 -2.04 16.33 4.11
C ASN A 204 -1.85 14.84 3.80
N PHE A 205 -2.49 13.99 4.61
CA PHE A 205 -2.43 12.52 4.52
C PHE A 205 -3.66 11.95 3.80
N GLY A 206 -3.98 12.52 2.63
CA GLY A 206 -5.05 12.05 1.78
C GLY A 206 -6.43 12.65 2.04
N ASN A 207 -6.55 13.60 2.97
CA ASN A 207 -7.83 14.28 3.18
C ASN A 207 -8.18 15.16 1.99
N ILE A 208 -9.47 15.25 1.67
CA ILE A 208 -10.02 16.15 0.67
C ILE A 208 -10.91 17.20 1.33
N GLY A 209 -10.71 18.47 1.00
CA GLY A 209 -11.51 19.57 1.52
C GLY A 209 -10.86 20.94 1.32
N TYR A 210 -11.62 22.01 1.62
CA TYR A 210 -11.10 23.38 1.55
C TYR A 210 -10.03 23.69 2.63
N ASP A 211 -10.03 22.93 3.73
CA ASP A 211 -9.14 23.13 4.88
C ASP A 211 -7.73 22.49 4.70
N THR A 212 -7.47 21.89 3.54
CA THR A 212 -6.17 21.31 3.20
C THR A 212 -5.38 22.16 2.20
N ALA A 213 -5.90 23.33 1.79
CA ALA A 213 -5.32 24.14 0.71
C ALA A 213 -3.90 24.65 1.00
N ASP A 214 -3.57 24.86 2.28
CA ASP A 214 -2.26 25.34 2.73
C ASP A 214 -1.33 24.21 3.19
N LYS A 215 -1.77 22.94 3.11
CA LYS A 215 -0.99 21.77 3.53
C LYS A 215 -0.32 21.09 2.33
N LEU A 216 0.89 20.60 2.52
CA LEU A 216 1.61 19.82 1.53
C LEU A 216 0.97 18.43 1.41
N ASN A 217 0.36 18.12 0.27
CA ASN A 217 -0.09 16.77 -0.01
C ASN A 217 1.12 15.86 -0.20
N ILE A 218 1.27 14.87 0.67
CA ILE A 218 2.34 13.88 0.59
C ILE A 218 1.78 12.56 0.05
N SER A 219 2.64 11.74 -0.53
CA SER A 219 2.33 10.39 -0.99
C SER A 219 3.50 9.47 -0.67
N ASP A 220 3.28 8.17 -0.88
CA ASP A 220 4.34 7.16 -0.83
C ASP A 220 5.06 7.13 0.52
N PHE A 221 4.30 7.32 1.60
CA PHE A 221 4.83 7.29 2.97
C PHE A 221 4.37 6.03 3.71
N THR A 222 5.06 5.74 4.81
CA THR A 222 4.66 4.73 5.79
C THR A 222 4.51 5.40 7.15
N VAL A 223 3.39 5.18 7.82
CA VAL A 223 3.11 5.71 9.17
C VAL A 223 2.94 4.59 10.18
N PHE A 224 3.60 4.74 11.32
CA PHE A 224 3.44 3.86 12.47
C PHE A 224 2.42 4.48 13.42
N VAL A 225 1.28 3.84 13.61
CA VAL A 225 0.12 4.40 14.32
C VAL A 225 0.02 3.75 15.71
N PRO A 226 0.37 4.45 16.80
CA PRO A 226 0.20 3.90 18.14
C PRO A 226 -1.28 3.71 18.45
N ASN A 227 -1.61 2.58 19.07
CA ASN A 227 -2.95 2.33 19.58
C ASN A 227 -3.30 3.24 20.79
N ASP A 228 -4.58 3.29 21.14
CA ASP A 228 -5.05 4.17 22.22
C ASP A 228 -4.39 3.87 23.58
N PRO A 229 -4.21 2.60 24.01
CA PRO A 229 -3.45 2.28 25.22
C PRO A 229 -2.01 2.83 25.24
N ALA A 230 -1.32 2.86 24.09
CA ALA A 230 0.02 3.42 24.01
C ALA A 230 0.03 4.93 24.27
N PHE A 231 -0.94 5.66 23.73
CA PHE A 231 -1.12 7.10 24.02
C PHE A 231 -1.48 7.35 25.47
N GLU A 232 -2.40 6.56 26.02
CA GLU A 232 -2.81 6.66 27.42
C GLU A 232 -1.62 6.45 28.37
N ALA A 233 -0.76 5.47 28.08
CA ALA A 233 0.41 5.17 28.90
C ALA A 233 1.40 6.34 29.01
N ILE A 234 1.46 7.21 28.00
CA ILE A 234 2.34 8.40 28.00
C ILE A 234 1.61 9.71 28.35
N GLY A 235 0.41 9.63 28.93
CA GLY A 235 -0.44 10.79 29.20
C GLY A 235 0.24 11.96 29.92
N SER A 236 1.09 11.69 30.91
CA SER A 236 1.81 12.72 31.67
C SER A 236 2.84 13.48 30.82
N VAL A 237 3.38 12.83 29.78
CA VAL A 237 4.27 13.48 28.80
C VAL A 237 3.47 14.42 27.93
N LEU A 238 2.29 13.97 27.47
CA LEU A 238 1.42 14.75 26.59
C LEU A 238 0.85 15.99 27.29
N GLU A 239 0.47 15.88 28.57
CA GLU A 239 0.02 17.05 29.37
C GLU A 239 1.09 18.15 29.47
N GLY A 240 2.36 17.78 29.51
CA GLY A 240 3.49 18.70 29.61
C GLY A 240 4.05 19.16 28.27
N ALA A 241 3.65 18.54 27.16
CA ALA A 241 4.21 18.80 25.83
C ALA A 241 3.61 20.06 25.20
N ASP A 242 4.46 20.84 24.52
CA ASP A 242 3.99 21.89 23.62
C ASP A 242 3.66 21.34 22.23
N LEU A 243 3.08 22.21 21.40
CA LEU A 243 2.62 21.83 20.07
C LEU A 243 3.78 21.40 19.15
N ASP A 244 4.95 22.02 19.29
CA ASP A 244 6.11 21.69 18.45
C ASP A 244 6.66 20.31 18.83
N THR A 245 6.71 19.98 20.14
CA THR A 245 7.04 18.64 20.62
C THR A 245 6.07 17.59 20.08
N LEU A 246 4.76 17.86 20.11
CA LEU A 246 3.76 16.93 19.57
C LEU A 246 3.97 16.69 18.07
N ARG A 247 4.28 17.74 17.30
CA ARG A 247 4.57 17.64 15.86
C ARG A 247 5.83 16.84 15.58
N GLU A 248 6.90 17.04 16.37
CA GLU A 248 8.13 16.25 16.27
C GLU A 248 7.87 14.78 16.54
N VAL A 249 7.11 14.46 17.60
CA VAL A 249 6.72 13.07 17.91
C VAL A 249 5.94 12.46 16.75
N LEU A 250 4.90 13.13 16.24
CA LEU A 250 4.06 12.59 15.15
C LEU A 250 4.84 12.43 13.83
N THR A 251 5.73 13.36 13.50
CA THR A 251 6.56 13.25 12.29
C THR A 251 7.68 12.20 12.44
N TYR A 252 8.07 11.85 13.67
CA TYR A 252 8.98 10.74 13.93
C TYR A 252 8.35 9.37 13.67
N HIS A 253 7.02 9.28 13.66
CA HIS A 253 6.28 8.06 13.31
C HIS A 253 6.11 7.84 11.81
N ILE A 254 6.67 8.70 10.95
CA ILE A 254 6.44 8.64 9.50
C ILE A 254 7.77 8.43 8.80
N VAL A 255 7.80 7.53 7.82
CA VAL A 255 8.92 7.33 6.87
C VAL A 255 8.46 7.79 5.49
N ASP A 256 9.30 8.56 4.79
CA ASP A 256 9.06 9.04 3.42
C ASP A 256 9.41 7.97 2.37
N ASP A 257 8.83 6.78 2.55
CA ASP A 257 8.92 5.65 1.63
C ASP A 257 7.75 4.68 1.89
N VAL A 258 7.39 3.86 0.90
CA VAL A 258 6.41 2.78 1.04
C VAL A 258 7.14 1.53 1.52
N VAL A 259 6.86 1.13 2.75
CA VAL A 259 7.55 0.02 3.41
C VAL A 259 6.52 -0.97 3.93
N PHE A 260 6.42 -2.11 3.29
CA PHE A 260 5.59 -3.21 3.77
C PHE A 260 6.32 -3.99 4.86
N SER A 261 5.57 -4.74 5.66
CA SER A 261 6.11 -5.59 6.73
C SER A 261 7.18 -6.57 6.24
N THR A 262 7.08 -7.05 5.00
CA THR A 262 8.07 -7.93 4.36
C THR A 262 9.40 -7.23 4.07
N ASP A 263 9.40 -5.90 3.96
CA ASP A 263 10.58 -5.08 3.69
C ASP A 263 11.25 -4.57 4.99
N LEU A 264 10.64 -4.83 6.16
CA LEU A 264 11.16 -4.48 7.49
C LEU A 264 12.30 -5.39 7.97
N ALA A 265 13.18 -5.80 7.06
CA ALA A 265 14.20 -6.83 7.25
C ALA A 265 15.42 -6.37 8.08
N ASN A 266 15.23 -6.08 9.38
CA ASN A 266 16.30 -5.63 10.28
C ASN A 266 17.09 -4.44 9.69
N VAL A 267 16.38 -3.46 9.14
CA VAL A 267 16.93 -2.22 8.57
C VAL A 267 16.71 -1.02 9.50
N SER A 268 17.33 0.12 9.21
CA SER A 268 17.00 1.40 9.84
C SER A 268 16.73 2.44 8.77
N LEU A 269 15.64 3.19 8.90
CA LEU A 269 15.22 4.22 7.95
C LEU A 269 15.11 5.58 8.65
N PRO A 270 15.39 6.70 7.96
CA PRO A 270 15.10 8.02 8.51
C PRO A 270 13.59 8.23 8.56
N SER A 271 13.10 8.81 9.66
CA SER A 271 11.74 9.34 9.73
C SER A 271 11.66 10.72 9.07
N LEU A 272 10.44 11.22 8.89
CA LEU A 272 10.15 12.55 8.36
C LEU A 272 10.68 13.66 9.29
N GLN A 273 10.73 13.39 10.60
CA GLN A 273 11.39 14.26 11.59
C GLN A 273 12.93 14.27 11.44
N GLY A 274 13.51 13.23 10.84
CA GLY A 274 14.94 13.11 10.53
C GLY A 274 15.71 12.13 11.41
N GLY A 275 15.17 11.76 12.58
CA GLY A 275 15.72 10.70 13.42
C GLY A 275 15.61 9.32 12.77
N LYS A 276 16.29 8.31 13.30
CA LYS A 276 16.28 6.94 12.74
C LYS A 276 15.25 6.07 13.44
N LEU A 277 14.46 5.34 12.66
CA LEU A 277 13.64 4.22 13.11
C LEU A 277 14.38 2.92 12.82
N THR A 278 14.52 2.07 13.83
CA THR A 278 15.18 0.76 13.72
C THR A 278 14.14 -0.33 13.68
N PHE A 279 14.06 -1.05 12.57
CA PHE A 279 13.17 -2.19 12.42
C PHE A 279 13.85 -3.45 12.91
N THR A 280 13.08 -4.31 13.59
CA THR A 280 13.55 -5.60 14.09
C THR A 280 12.51 -6.69 13.82
N VAL A 281 12.94 -7.83 13.28
CA VAL A 281 12.18 -9.07 13.28
C VAL A 281 12.78 -9.98 14.34
N ALA A 282 12.02 -10.27 15.39
CA ALA A 282 12.45 -11.12 16.50
C ALA A 282 12.37 -12.62 16.14
N GLU A 283 13.00 -13.47 16.95
CA GLU A 283 13.07 -14.92 16.70
C GLU A 283 11.69 -15.61 16.65
N ASP A 284 10.69 -15.03 17.34
CA ASP A 284 9.30 -15.51 17.31
C ASP A 284 8.52 -15.03 16.07
N GLY A 285 9.19 -14.36 15.14
CA GLY A 285 8.63 -13.76 13.93
C GLY A 285 7.99 -12.40 14.16
N SER A 286 7.93 -11.87 15.40
CA SER A 286 7.34 -10.56 15.67
C SER A 286 8.12 -9.41 15.05
N ALA A 287 7.40 -8.47 14.42
CA ALA A 287 7.95 -7.28 13.80
C ALA A 287 7.86 -6.08 14.75
N TRP A 288 8.92 -5.28 14.79
CA TRP A 288 9.08 -4.17 15.72
C TRP A 288 9.66 -2.95 15.02
N VAL A 289 9.30 -1.79 15.53
CA VAL A 289 9.92 -0.50 15.21
C VAL A 289 10.39 0.12 16.52
N ASN A 290 11.71 0.30 16.64
CA ASN A 290 12.39 0.53 17.91
C ASN A 290 11.93 -0.52 18.95
N GLY A 291 11.45 -0.09 20.11
CA GLY A 291 10.87 -0.95 21.15
C GLY A 291 9.36 -1.19 21.03
N ALA A 292 8.69 -0.68 19.99
CA ALA A 292 7.26 -0.84 19.79
C ALA A 292 6.96 -2.04 18.88
N LYS A 293 6.03 -2.91 19.28
CA LYS A 293 5.60 -4.06 18.50
C LYS A 293 4.61 -3.60 17.44
N ILE A 294 4.75 -4.11 16.23
CA ILE A 294 3.75 -3.95 15.18
C ILE A 294 2.64 -4.97 15.45
N LEU A 295 1.46 -4.44 15.79
CA LEU A 295 0.26 -5.23 16.08
C LEU A 295 -0.48 -5.61 14.79
N PHE A 296 -0.59 -4.65 13.86
CA PHE A 296 -1.31 -4.83 12.61
C PHE A 296 -0.53 -4.17 11.47
N PRO A 297 0.10 -4.95 10.60
CA PRO A 297 0.86 -4.40 9.50
C PRO A 297 0.04 -4.20 8.22
N ASN A 298 0.56 -3.37 7.32
CA ASN A 298 0.16 -3.24 5.91
C ASN A 298 -1.27 -2.72 5.64
N VAL A 299 -1.78 -1.80 6.45
CA VAL A 299 -3.03 -1.11 6.13
C VAL A 299 -2.79 -0.21 4.91
N LEU A 300 -3.53 -0.43 3.82
CA LEU A 300 -3.36 0.33 2.59
C LEU A 300 -4.24 1.59 2.65
N LEU A 301 -3.60 2.74 2.82
CA LEU A 301 -4.28 4.03 2.78
C LEU A 301 -4.42 4.52 1.34
N PHE A 302 -5.07 5.67 1.17
CA PHE A 302 -5.18 6.33 -0.13
C PHE A 302 -3.82 6.70 -0.75
N ASN A 303 -2.85 7.07 0.07
CA ASN A 303 -1.57 7.66 -0.38
C ASN A 303 -0.36 7.19 0.44
N GLY A 304 -0.51 6.13 1.25
CA GLY A 304 0.54 5.60 2.11
C GLY A 304 0.16 4.27 2.74
N VAL A 305 1.04 3.75 3.57
CA VAL A 305 0.84 2.49 4.32
C VAL A 305 0.82 2.81 5.80
N ALA A 306 -0.09 2.20 6.56
CA ALA A 306 -0.08 2.26 8.03
C ALA A 306 0.28 0.90 8.64
N HIS A 307 1.10 0.95 9.69
CA HIS A 307 1.35 -0.16 10.61
C HIS A 307 0.91 0.27 12.01
N VAL A 308 -0.05 -0.42 12.61
CA VAL A 308 -0.50 -0.12 13.97
C VAL A 308 0.50 -0.71 14.96
N ILE A 309 0.93 0.09 15.94
CA ILE A 309 1.94 -0.28 16.94
C ILE A 309 1.41 -0.10 18.36
N ASP A 310 2.07 -0.70 19.34
CA ASP A 310 1.66 -0.66 20.75
C ASP A 310 2.52 0.23 21.66
N GLY A 311 3.28 1.15 21.06
CA GLY A 311 4.09 2.13 21.78
C GLY A 311 4.15 3.44 21.00
N VAL A 312 4.28 4.56 21.71
CA VAL A 312 4.58 5.85 21.07
C VAL A 312 6.09 5.96 20.90
N LEU A 313 6.54 6.27 19.69
CA LEU A 313 7.94 6.44 19.34
C LEU A 313 8.46 7.81 19.79
N ASN A 314 9.64 7.86 20.40
CA ASN A 314 10.24 9.07 20.95
C ASN A 314 11.41 9.57 20.08
N PRO A 315 11.33 10.76 19.45
CA PRO A 315 12.45 11.34 18.69
C PRO A 315 13.62 11.81 19.56
N GLY A 316 13.42 11.99 20.86
CA GLY A 316 14.43 12.47 21.82
C GLY A 316 15.35 11.37 22.36
N ASP A 317 15.05 10.10 22.10
CA ASP A 317 15.88 8.98 22.54
C ASP A 317 17.14 8.82 21.68
N ALA A 318 18.16 8.19 22.26
CA ALA A 318 19.29 7.71 21.48
C ALA A 318 18.79 6.72 20.41
N PRO A 319 19.48 6.59 19.26
CA PRO A 319 19.13 5.59 18.26
C PRO A 319 18.98 4.21 18.90
N PHE A 320 17.83 3.57 18.68
CA PHE A 320 17.50 2.29 19.31
C PHE A 320 18.47 1.19 18.91
N ASP A 321 19.06 0.50 19.89
CA ASP A 321 19.87 -0.71 19.70
C ASP A 321 18.98 -1.95 19.75
N ARG A 322 19.08 -2.81 18.74
CA ARG A 322 18.29 -4.06 18.68
C ARG A 322 18.57 -4.99 19.85
N ALA A 323 19.76 -4.90 20.45
CA ALA A 323 20.12 -5.69 21.61
C ALA A 323 19.29 -5.33 22.86
N ASP A 324 18.68 -4.14 22.89
CA ASP A 324 17.85 -3.64 23.98
C ASP A 324 16.37 -4.04 23.81
N LEU A 325 16.02 -4.75 22.73
CA LEU A 325 14.65 -5.20 22.53
C LEU A 325 14.27 -6.26 23.57
N GLU A 326 13.12 -6.05 24.24
CA GLU A 326 12.56 -6.97 25.23
C GLU A 326 11.19 -7.53 24.77
N PRO A 327 11.15 -8.54 23.87
CA PRO A 327 9.89 -9.01 23.27
C PRO A 327 8.87 -9.59 24.26
N ALA A 328 9.34 -10.03 25.44
CA ALA A 328 8.51 -10.62 26.47
C ALA A 328 7.98 -9.60 27.50
N ALA A 329 8.45 -8.35 27.46
CA ALA A 329 8.01 -7.29 28.38
C ALA A 329 6.61 -6.77 28.00
N ASP A 330 5.83 -6.38 29.01
CA ASP A 330 4.54 -5.71 28.79
C ASP A 330 4.76 -4.36 28.09
N PRO A 331 3.85 -3.89 27.20
CA PRO A 331 3.96 -2.56 26.58
C PRO A 331 4.26 -1.44 27.57
N THR A 332 3.70 -1.50 28.79
CA THR A 332 3.89 -0.48 29.83
C THR A 332 5.28 -0.50 30.47
N ASP A 333 6.03 -1.60 30.34
CA ASP A 333 7.41 -1.72 30.85
C ASP A 333 8.45 -1.23 29.83
N ARG A 334 8.07 -1.04 28.57
CA ARG A 334 8.96 -0.67 27.45
C ARG A 334 8.61 0.66 26.78
N LEU A 335 8.09 1.60 27.56
CA LEU A 335 7.76 2.95 27.07
C LEU A 335 9.03 3.66 26.57
N ALA A 336 8.93 4.26 25.38
CA ALA A 336 10.00 5.13 24.85
C ALA A 336 10.10 6.47 25.60
N PHE A 337 9.16 6.76 26.50
CA PHE A 337 9.22 7.92 27.40
C PHE A 337 9.37 7.42 28.84
N PRO A 338 10.61 7.37 29.38
CA PRO A 338 10.84 6.95 30.76
C PRO A 338 10.05 7.80 31.75
N ASP A 339 9.59 7.18 32.84
CA ASP A 339 8.80 7.81 33.91
C ASP A 339 7.41 8.34 33.47
N ALA A 340 7.00 8.08 32.22
CA ALA A 340 5.67 8.42 31.76
C ALA A 340 4.59 7.61 32.51
N SER A 341 3.40 8.19 32.61
CA SER A 341 2.28 7.59 33.32
C SER A 341 0.96 8.01 32.71
N THR A 342 -0.08 7.22 32.96
CA THR A 342 -1.46 7.56 32.61
C THR A 342 -1.96 8.80 33.33
N VAL A 343 -2.84 9.55 32.66
CA VAL A 343 -3.59 10.70 33.22
C VAL A 343 -5.09 10.42 33.12
N SER A 344 -5.93 11.24 33.78
CA SER A 344 -7.38 11.03 33.74
C SER A 344 -7.99 11.34 32.37
N GLU A 345 -7.45 12.33 31.65
CA GLU A 345 -7.88 12.73 30.31
C GLU A 345 -6.67 13.28 29.54
N LEU A 346 -6.54 12.93 28.25
CA LEU A 346 -5.50 13.48 27.39
C LEU A 346 -5.80 14.96 27.05
N PRO A 347 -4.77 15.78 26.76
CA PRO A 347 -4.94 17.21 26.49
C PRO A 347 -5.62 17.53 25.14
N PHE A 348 -5.89 16.52 24.32
CA PHE A 348 -6.59 16.61 23.05
C PHE A 348 -7.67 15.51 22.94
N SER A 349 -8.86 15.90 22.50
CA SER A 349 -10.01 14.99 22.39
C SER A 349 -10.87 15.22 21.13
N SER A 350 -10.52 16.23 20.32
CA SER A 350 -11.22 16.53 19.09
C SER A 350 -10.82 15.53 18.01
N VAL A 351 -11.74 14.64 17.65
CA VAL A 351 -11.53 13.61 16.63
C VAL A 351 -12.03 14.12 15.27
N SER A 352 -11.23 13.92 14.22
CA SER A 352 -11.66 14.15 12.83
C SER A 352 -12.54 13.00 12.33
N TYR A 353 -13.51 13.31 11.47
CA TYR A 353 -14.52 12.36 10.99
C TYR A 353 -15.41 11.77 12.11
N ASP A 354 -15.71 12.54 13.15
CA ASP A 354 -16.53 12.10 14.29
C ASP A 354 -17.93 11.58 13.91
N THR A 355 -18.53 12.11 12.84
CA THR A 355 -19.83 11.66 12.29
C THR A 355 -19.75 10.39 11.45
N ASP A 356 -18.56 9.91 11.06
CA ASP A 356 -18.43 8.62 10.39
C ASP A 356 -18.72 7.51 11.41
N SER A 357 -19.65 6.63 11.04
CA SER A 357 -20.11 5.52 11.88
C SER A 357 -19.82 4.16 11.27
N VAL A 358 -19.08 4.14 10.15
CA VAL A 358 -18.62 2.90 9.54
C VAL A 358 -17.53 2.33 10.43
N SER A 359 -17.62 1.05 10.73
CA SER A 359 -16.60 0.33 11.48
C SER A 359 -16.29 -0.96 10.76
N TYR A 360 -15.00 -1.24 10.63
CA TYR A 360 -14.50 -2.46 10.02
C TYR A 360 -13.89 -3.35 11.10
N THR A 361 -14.12 -4.66 11.00
CA THR A 361 -13.44 -5.63 11.85
C THR A 361 -12.25 -6.18 11.10
N THR A 362 -11.03 -5.93 11.59
CA THR A 362 -9.82 -6.50 11.02
C THR A 362 -9.88 -8.03 11.05
N PRO A 363 -9.75 -8.72 9.91
CA PRO A 363 -9.70 -10.18 9.89
C PRO A 363 -8.53 -10.76 10.70
N GLU A 364 -8.77 -11.84 11.45
CA GLU A 364 -7.73 -12.53 12.25
C GLU A 364 -6.51 -12.94 11.43
N LEU A 365 -6.70 -13.29 10.16
CA LEU A 365 -5.63 -13.65 9.24
C LEU A 365 -4.55 -12.56 9.19
N LEU A 366 -4.96 -11.29 9.15
CA LEU A 366 -4.06 -10.15 9.02
C LEU A 366 -3.33 -9.81 10.33
N ARG A 367 -3.79 -10.35 11.47
CA ARG A 367 -3.08 -10.28 12.77
C ARG A 367 -1.91 -11.27 12.83
N THR A 368 -1.95 -12.31 12.01
CA THR A 368 -0.96 -13.41 12.01
C THR A 368 0.05 -13.34 10.88
N LEU A 369 -0.12 -12.41 9.93
CA LEU A 369 0.83 -12.12 8.86
C LEU A 369 1.99 -11.28 9.40
N VAL A 370 2.71 -11.85 10.34
CA VAL A 370 3.88 -11.26 10.95
C VAL A 370 5.08 -11.49 10.03
N ALA A 371 6.06 -10.58 10.06
CA ALA A 371 7.24 -10.61 9.20
C ALA A 371 7.95 -11.96 9.29
N VAL A 372 7.84 -12.77 8.23
CA VAL A 372 8.60 -14.01 8.13
C VAL A 372 10.06 -13.63 7.95
N ASP A 373 10.92 -14.08 8.87
CA ASP A 373 12.36 -13.89 8.78
C ASP A 373 12.88 -14.56 7.48
N VAL A 374 13.35 -13.72 6.55
CA VAL A 374 13.86 -14.14 5.24
C VAL A 374 15.23 -14.86 5.36
N SER A 375 15.78 -14.98 6.56
CA SER A 375 17.05 -15.67 6.81
C SER A 375 16.97 -17.19 6.63
N ALA A 376 15.78 -17.79 6.70
CA ALA A 376 15.60 -19.25 6.67
C ALA A 376 15.56 -19.90 5.27
N THR A 377 15.49 -19.12 4.18
CA THR A 377 15.36 -19.67 2.82
C THR A 377 16.69 -20.01 2.13
N ALA A 378 17.82 -19.89 2.83
CA ALA A 378 19.16 -20.10 2.30
C ALA A 378 19.83 -21.41 2.76
N GLU A 379 19.09 -22.53 2.90
CA GLU A 379 19.69 -23.87 2.94
C GLU A 379 19.36 -24.64 1.66
N VAL A 380 20.08 -24.29 0.59
CA VAL A 380 20.21 -25.17 -0.58
C VAL A 380 21.50 -25.97 -0.42
N THR A 381 21.30 -27.27 -0.18
CA THR A 381 22.20 -28.41 -0.28
C THR A 381 23.45 -28.15 -1.14
N THR A 382 24.62 -28.04 -0.51
CA THR A 382 25.91 -28.10 -1.22
C THR A 382 26.40 -29.54 -1.21
N THR A 383 26.17 -30.26 -2.31
CA THR A 383 26.92 -31.47 -2.63
C THR A 383 28.33 -31.09 -3.05
N GLU A 384 29.31 -31.67 -2.37
CA GLU A 384 30.73 -31.64 -2.73
C GLU A 384 30.94 -32.07 -4.19
N GLU A 385 31.71 -31.31 -4.96
CA GLU A 385 32.60 -31.91 -5.95
C GLU A 385 33.81 -31.03 -6.27
N THR A 386 34.89 -31.73 -6.61
CA THR A 386 36.28 -31.32 -6.49
C THR A 386 36.85 -30.79 -7.81
N SER A 387 37.87 -29.94 -7.69
CA SER A 387 38.95 -29.62 -8.66
C SER A 387 38.69 -28.67 -9.85
N ALA A 388 39.51 -27.61 -9.85
CA ALA A 388 39.73 -26.64 -10.94
C ALA A 388 40.47 -27.26 -12.15
N PRO A 389 40.49 -26.58 -13.32
CA PRO A 389 41.61 -25.66 -13.53
C PRO A 389 41.28 -24.32 -14.26
N THR A 390 42.20 -23.39 -14.02
CA THR A 390 42.52 -22.07 -14.61
C THR A 390 42.08 -21.75 -16.04
N GLY A 391 41.56 -20.53 -16.23
CA GLY A 391 41.50 -19.83 -17.52
C GLY A 391 40.83 -18.45 -17.45
N GLU A 392 41.66 -17.40 -17.51
CA GLU A 392 41.45 -16.00 -17.96
C GLU A 392 40.20 -15.18 -17.55
N VAL A 393 40.50 -14.03 -16.92
CA VAL A 393 39.57 -12.99 -16.46
C VAL A 393 39.35 -11.96 -17.57
N THR A 394 38.11 -11.79 -18.01
CA THR A 394 37.65 -10.62 -18.75
C THR A 394 36.53 -9.95 -17.95
N THR A 395 36.84 -8.81 -17.33
CA THR A 395 35.91 -8.00 -16.54
C THR A 395 35.02 -7.13 -17.45
N VAL A 396 33.70 -7.24 -17.29
CA VAL A 396 32.70 -6.24 -17.71
C VAL A 396 32.08 -5.67 -16.43
N PRO A 397 32.05 -4.34 -16.21
CA PRO A 397 31.57 -3.77 -14.95
C PRO A 397 30.04 -3.58 -14.94
N THR A 398 29.42 -4.05 -13.85
CA THR A 398 28.06 -3.71 -13.44
C THR A 398 28.08 -2.36 -12.70
N ALA A 399 27.30 -1.39 -13.19
CA ALA A 399 27.18 -0.07 -12.57
C ALA A 399 26.11 -0.11 -11.47
N GLY A 400 26.56 0.03 -10.21
CA GLY A 400 25.72 0.43 -9.08
C GLY A 400 25.54 1.95 -9.07
N SER A 401 24.32 2.42 -8.86
CA SER A 401 24.00 3.84 -8.72
C SER A 401 24.05 4.26 -7.24
N SER A 402 25.18 4.84 -6.83
CA SER A 402 25.27 5.68 -5.63
C SER A 402 25.05 7.13 -6.03
N LYS A 403 24.00 7.79 -5.52
CA LYS A 403 23.81 9.24 -5.69
C LYS A 403 24.64 9.99 -4.63
N VAL A 404 25.53 10.84 -5.11
CA VAL A 404 26.38 11.74 -4.33
C VAL A 404 25.64 13.05 -4.07
N VAL A 405 25.65 13.47 -2.81
CA VAL A 405 25.23 14.79 -2.30
C VAL A 405 26.21 15.85 -2.81
N ALA A 406 25.69 16.97 -3.35
CA ALA A 406 26.49 18.16 -3.62
C ALA A 406 25.80 19.41 -3.08
N SER A 407 26.39 19.96 -2.02
CA SER A 407 26.17 21.29 -1.47
C SER A 407 26.90 22.36 -2.28
N GLY A 408 26.37 23.60 -2.33
CA GLY A 408 27.19 24.80 -2.46
C GLY A 408 26.73 25.83 -3.50
N ALA A 409 26.27 26.98 -3.00
CA ALA A 409 25.76 28.13 -3.73
C ALA A 409 26.83 28.93 -4.54
N ALA A 410 26.39 29.60 -5.61
CA ALA A 410 26.92 30.90 -6.03
C ALA A 410 25.97 31.65 -7.01
N VAL A 411 25.97 32.98 -6.84
CA VAL A 411 25.15 34.06 -7.41
C VAL A 411 25.55 34.42 -8.86
N MET A 412 24.60 34.75 -9.76
CA MET A 412 24.57 35.99 -10.57
C MET A 412 23.49 36.04 -11.69
N ALA A 413 22.69 37.11 -11.63
CA ALA A 413 22.30 38.05 -12.70
C ALA A 413 21.61 37.59 -14.02
N LEU A 414 20.33 38.00 -14.11
CA LEU A 414 19.73 38.89 -15.14
C LEU A 414 19.87 38.51 -16.64
N LEU A 415 18.73 38.21 -17.29
CA LEU A 415 18.27 38.95 -18.47
C LEU A 415 16.83 38.61 -18.87
N VAL A 416 16.01 39.65 -18.83
CA VAL A 416 14.68 39.77 -19.43
C VAL A 416 14.81 39.74 -20.95
N SER A 417 13.95 38.99 -21.64
CA SER A 417 13.61 39.27 -23.03
C SER A 417 12.16 38.90 -23.31
N ILE A 418 11.36 39.96 -23.39
CA ILE A 418 10.03 40.05 -23.96
C ILE A 418 10.12 39.78 -25.47
N LEU A 419 9.21 38.99 -26.02
CA LEU A 419 8.82 39.14 -27.42
C LEU A 419 7.30 38.94 -27.58
N MET A 420 6.60 40.07 -27.73
CA MET A 420 5.31 40.14 -28.41
C MET A 420 5.56 39.99 -29.92
N ILE A 421 4.76 39.17 -30.60
CA ILE A 421 3.70 39.59 -31.56
C ILE A 421 2.59 38.56 -31.43
#